data_AF-A0A7C4U2A1-F1
#
_entry.id   AF-A0A7C4U2A1-F1
#
_cell.length_a   1.000
_cell.length_b   1.000
_cell.length_c   1.000
_cell.angle_alpha   90.00
_cell.angle_beta   90.00
_cell.angle_gamma   90.00
#
_symmetry.space_group_name_H-M   'P 1'
#
loop_
_entity.id
_entity.type
_entity.pdbx_description
1 polymer ?
#
loop_
_entity_poly.entity_id
_entity_poly.type
_entity_poly.pdbx_seq_one_letter_code
_entity_poly.pdbx_strand_id
1 'polypeptide(L)'
;MKVTVNKYCILSLGIFFSMNTFAQKDTSGKGGIDIVSSFKPVLRQTAKINFSASPAPVDTTKARLNYEIPTQNLLFAYQPGTLKPLALQIDSAGKFDNSSYIKAGFGSLRTPFVQAGISFGDGKTAGLNIYAKHVASEGKREFQKFSNTQVRLNGYFKSGNNLEWNAGIGMRQDRTYKYGFEPESLVFPMDSIKQNFQTISGRLSFRNINKTEFGLTYAPEVKIDVFNDNLKNSESNTVVNLPLEKSIGKVFAINLG
;
A
#
# COMPACT_ATOMS: atom_id res chain seq x y z
N MET A 1 46.82 36.65 22.62
CA MET A 1 45.60 37.04 21.90
C MET A 1 44.39 36.51 22.66
N LYS A 2 43.39 37.37 22.88
CA LYS A 2 42.10 37.21 23.57
C LYS A 2 42.08 37.30 25.11
N VAL A 3 41.83 38.54 25.55
CA VAL A 3 41.08 38.95 26.76
C VAL A 3 39.71 39.40 26.21
N THR A 4 38.53 39.25 26.84
CA THR A 4 37.94 40.21 27.81
C THR A 4 36.51 39.77 28.24
N VAL A 5 36.29 39.69 29.57
CA VAL A 5 35.19 40.15 30.48
C VAL A 5 33.68 40.10 30.11
N ASN A 6 32.95 39.24 30.85
CA ASN A 6 31.81 39.42 31.78
C ASN A 6 30.67 40.51 31.68
N LYS A 7 29.42 40.01 31.61
CA LYS A 7 28.21 40.22 32.49
C LYS A 7 27.37 41.53 32.55
N TYR A 8 26.05 41.30 32.38
CA TYR A 8 24.84 41.90 33.00
C TYR A 8 24.05 43.05 32.33
N CYS A 9 22.71 42.89 32.42
CA CYS A 9 21.62 43.88 32.35
C CYS A 9 21.38 44.51 30.96
N ILE A 10 20.17 44.54 30.39
CA ILE A 10 18.96 45.19 30.93
C ILE A 10 17.71 44.52 30.31
N LEU A 11 16.78 44.18 31.20
CA LEU A 11 15.40 43.74 31.01
C LEU A 11 14.49 44.98 30.78
N SER A 12 13.26 44.79 30.28
CA SER A 12 12.10 45.72 30.34
C SER A 12 12.11 46.85 29.28
N LEU A 13 11.03 47.39 28.70
CA LEU A 13 9.56 47.29 28.76
C LEU A 13 9.02 48.48 27.91
N GLY A 14 7.91 48.34 27.18
CA GLY A 14 7.07 49.49 26.75
C GLY A 14 6.73 49.52 25.24
N ILE A 15 5.52 49.22 24.75
CA ILE A 15 4.17 49.82 24.95
C ILE A 15 3.82 50.91 23.90
N PHE A 16 2.84 50.56 23.04
CA PHE A 16 1.69 51.34 22.50
C PHE A 16 1.83 52.66 21.69
N PHE A 17 1.35 52.59 20.43
CA PHE A 17 0.23 53.31 19.76
C PHE A 17 -0.15 54.79 20.09
N SER A 18 -0.39 55.58 19.01
CA SER A 18 -1.55 56.49 18.70
C SER A 18 -1.29 57.96 18.23
N MET A 19 -2.26 58.52 17.48
CA MET A 19 -2.23 59.61 16.44
C MET A 19 -2.72 61.03 16.86
N ASN A 20 -2.50 62.07 16.00
CA ASN A 20 -3.44 63.11 15.44
C ASN A 20 -2.93 64.59 15.36
N THR A 21 -3.34 65.38 14.33
CA THR A 21 -4.00 66.74 14.41
C THR A 21 -4.14 67.54 13.07
N PHE A 22 -5.12 68.49 13.04
CA PHE A 22 -5.73 69.30 11.94
C PHE A 22 -5.30 70.81 11.89
N ALA A 23 -5.58 71.54 10.78
CA ALA A 23 -6.45 72.76 10.66
C ALA A 23 -6.04 73.89 9.65
N GLN A 24 -7.05 74.62 9.11
CA GLN A 24 -7.00 75.84 8.24
C GLN A 24 -7.89 76.99 8.82
N LYS A 25 -7.71 78.26 8.38
CA LYS A 25 -8.73 79.34 8.45
C LYS A 25 -8.53 80.51 7.44
N ASP A 26 -9.62 81.21 7.12
CA ASP A 26 -9.98 82.00 5.92
C ASP A 26 -10.31 83.51 6.16
N THR A 27 -10.41 84.31 5.07
CA THR A 27 -11.39 85.37 4.67
C THR A 27 -10.88 86.76 4.19
N SER A 28 -11.47 87.27 3.08
CA SER A 28 -11.31 88.63 2.50
C SER A 28 -12.66 89.19 1.97
N GLY A 29 -12.81 90.53 1.92
CA GLY A 29 -14.07 91.30 1.91
C GLY A 29 -14.55 91.96 0.59
N LYS A 30 -15.60 92.80 0.71
CA LYS A 30 -16.50 93.37 -0.33
C LYS A 30 -16.24 94.87 -0.64
N GLY A 31 -16.73 95.36 -1.79
CA GLY A 31 -16.92 96.80 -2.13
C GLY A 31 -17.92 97.01 -3.30
N GLY A 32 -18.63 98.15 -3.34
CA GLY A 32 -19.69 98.51 -4.33
C GLY A 32 -19.68 100.00 -4.74
N ILE A 33 -20.53 100.43 -5.70
CA ILE A 33 -20.71 101.83 -6.20
C ILE A 33 -22.16 102.06 -6.73
N ASP A 34 -22.64 103.32 -6.74
CA ASP A 34 -24.06 103.79 -6.82
C ASP A 34 -24.22 105.06 -7.72
N ILE A 35 -25.22 105.19 -8.63
CA ILE A 35 -25.61 106.45 -9.37
C ILE A 35 -27.13 106.50 -9.77
N VAL A 36 -27.69 107.72 -9.79
CA VAL A 36 -29.09 108.24 -9.69
C VAL A 36 -29.97 108.21 -10.97
N SER A 37 -31.30 108.00 -10.85
CA SER A 37 -32.32 108.30 -11.90
C SER A 37 -33.71 108.70 -11.34
N SER A 38 -34.49 109.43 -12.13
CA SER A 38 -35.43 110.54 -11.80
C SER A 38 -36.90 110.18 -11.46
N PHE A 39 -37.17 109.07 -10.78
CA PHE A 39 -38.53 108.76 -10.33
C PHE A 39 -38.47 108.03 -9.01
N LYS A 40 -39.17 108.52 -7.98
CA LYS A 40 -39.46 107.68 -6.81
C LYS A 40 -40.94 107.70 -6.44
N PRO A 41 -41.69 106.63 -6.76
CA PRO A 41 -43.10 106.50 -6.48
C PRO A 41 -43.36 106.37 -4.97
N VAL A 42 -44.54 106.83 -4.56
CA VAL A 42 -44.98 106.88 -3.16
C VAL A 42 -45.40 105.48 -2.66
N LEU A 43 -45.00 105.11 -1.45
CA LEU A 43 -45.35 103.83 -0.82
C LEU A 43 -46.69 103.93 -0.09
N ARG A 44 -47.70 103.16 -0.52
CA ARG A 44 -48.88 102.86 0.33
C ARG A 44 -48.46 101.91 1.45
N GLN A 45 -48.92 102.21 2.65
CA GLN A 45 -48.54 101.51 3.87
C GLN A 45 -49.23 100.14 3.93
N THR A 46 -48.46 99.07 3.80
CA THR A 46 -48.92 97.69 3.92
C THR A 46 -49.02 97.28 5.38
N ALA A 47 -50.14 96.68 5.78
CA ALA A 47 -50.33 96.11 7.11
C ALA A 47 -49.38 94.92 7.32
N LYS A 48 -48.66 94.93 8.44
CA LYS A 48 -47.71 93.87 8.82
C LYS A 48 -48.49 92.63 9.25
N ILE A 49 -48.49 91.58 8.42
CA ILE A 49 -49.05 90.27 8.76
C ILE A 49 -48.00 89.51 9.58
N ASN A 50 -48.30 89.21 10.85
CA ASN A 50 -47.45 88.36 11.68
C ASN A 50 -47.82 86.91 11.41
N PHE A 51 -46.92 86.16 10.76
CA PHE A 51 -47.07 84.72 10.60
C PHE A 51 -46.48 84.01 11.81
N SER A 52 -47.32 83.45 12.68
CA SER A 52 -46.86 82.48 13.69
C SER A 52 -46.77 81.11 13.03
N ALA A 53 -45.55 80.68 12.69
CA ALA A 53 -45.31 79.35 12.14
C ALA A 53 -45.46 78.30 13.24
N SER A 54 -46.52 77.49 13.19
CA SER A 54 -46.62 76.24 13.95
C SER A 54 -46.27 75.09 13.00
N PRO A 55 -45.32 74.19 13.34
CA PRO A 55 -44.98 73.05 12.50
C PRO A 55 -46.17 72.11 12.34
N ALA A 56 -46.35 71.55 11.14
CA ALA A 56 -47.33 70.49 10.94
C ALA A 56 -46.98 69.27 11.82
N PRO A 57 -47.98 68.54 12.35
CA PRO A 57 -47.74 67.37 13.18
C PRO A 57 -47.01 66.29 12.38
N VAL A 58 -46.05 65.63 13.03
CA VAL A 58 -45.22 64.59 12.41
C VAL A 58 -46.07 63.36 12.09
N ASP A 59 -46.07 62.96 10.82
CA ASP A 59 -46.69 61.73 10.36
C ASP A 59 -45.92 60.52 10.90
N THR A 60 -46.62 59.62 11.61
CA THR A 60 -46.05 58.41 12.22
C THR A 60 -46.59 57.13 11.59
N THR A 61 -47.29 57.23 10.46
CA THR A 61 -47.85 56.06 9.79
C THR A 61 -46.73 55.21 9.18
N LYS A 62 -46.62 53.95 9.65
CA LYS A 62 -45.69 52.97 9.07
C LYS A 62 -46.41 52.15 8.00
N ALA A 63 -45.77 52.01 6.84
CA ALA A 63 -46.28 51.16 5.77
C ALA A 63 -46.32 49.69 6.21
N ARG A 64 -47.45 49.00 5.98
CA ARG A 64 -47.54 47.55 6.16
C ARG A 64 -46.94 46.85 4.95
N LEU A 65 -45.95 46.01 5.19
CA LEU A 65 -45.31 45.18 4.17
C LEU A 65 -45.85 43.75 4.30
N ASN A 66 -46.64 43.32 3.31
CA ASN A 66 -47.07 41.93 3.20
C ASN A 66 -46.11 41.20 2.27
N TYR A 67 -45.47 40.15 2.77
CA TYR A 67 -44.59 39.29 1.98
C TYR A 67 -45.26 37.92 1.79
N GLU A 68 -45.49 37.55 0.54
CA GLU A 68 -46.02 36.24 0.17
C GLU A 68 -44.92 35.51 -0.60
N ILE A 69 -44.20 34.63 0.09
CA ILE A 69 -43.07 33.88 -0.48
C ILE A 69 -43.58 32.49 -0.88
N PRO A 70 -43.63 32.17 -2.18
CA PRO A 70 -44.09 30.86 -2.63
C PRO A 70 -43.05 29.78 -2.28
N THR A 71 -43.52 28.65 -1.73
CA THR A 71 -42.68 27.49 -1.45
C THR A 71 -42.33 26.75 -2.74
N GLN A 72 -41.05 26.77 -3.12
CA GLN A 72 -40.54 25.93 -4.21
C GLN A 72 -40.14 24.55 -3.68
N ASN A 73 -40.97 23.53 -3.94
CA ASN A 73 -40.60 22.14 -3.72
C ASN A 73 -39.68 21.67 -4.87
N LEU A 74 -38.36 21.79 -4.68
CA LEU A 74 -37.37 21.27 -5.60
C LEU A 74 -37.20 19.76 -5.38
N LEU A 75 -37.86 18.95 -6.21
CA LEU A 75 -37.54 17.52 -6.32
C LEU A 75 -36.29 17.36 -7.20
N PHE A 76 -35.15 17.09 -6.57
CA PHE A 76 -33.96 16.67 -7.28
C PHE A 76 -34.07 15.18 -7.59
N ALA A 77 -34.26 14.83 -8.87
CA ALA A 77 -34.08 13.46 -9.32
C ALA A 77 -32.58 13.12 -9.25
N TYR A 78 -32.18 12.30 -8.28
CA TYR A 78 -30.81 11.79 -8.20
C TYR A 78 -30.49 11.01 -9.47
N GLN A 79 -29.61 11.55 -10.32
CA GLN A 79 -29.04 10.84 -11.45
C GLN A 79 -27.65 10.34 -11.04
N PRO A 80 -27.49 9.04 -10.70
CA PRO A 80 -26.17 8.51 -10.39
C PRO A 80 -25.27 8.66 -11.61
N GLY A 81 -24.14 9.36 -11.44
CA GLY A 81 -23.11 9.45 -12.46
C GLY A 81 -22.61 8.05 -12.83
N THR A 82 -22.48 7.78 -14.13
CA THR A 82 -21.96 6.50 -14.60
C THR A 82 -20.45 6.45 -14.36
N LEU A 83 -20.00 5.53 -13.50
CA LEU A 83 -18.58 5.23 -13.33
C LEU A 83 -18.10 4.49 -14.59
N LYS A 84 -17.28 5.14 -15.40
CA LYS A 84 -16.53 4.46 -16.47
C LYS A 84 -15.28 3.85 -15.84
N PRO A 85 -15.12 2.51 -15.82
CA PRO A 85 -13.90 1.89 -15.34
C PRO A 85 -12.74 2.34 -16.25
N LEU A 86 -11.74 2.99 -15.66
CA LEU A 86 -10.49 3.26 -16.35
C LEU A 86 -9.80 1.92 -16.55
N ALA A 87 -9.52 1.54 -17.80
CA ALA A 87 -8.79 0.32 -18.09
C ALA A 87 -7.42 0.41 -17.41
N LEU A 88 -7.13 -0.54 -16.52
CA LEU A 88 -5.78 -0.71 -15.98
C LEU A 88 -4.88 -0.97 -17.18
N GLN A 89 -3.98 -0.02 -17.49
CA GLN A 89 -2.91 -0.31 -18.42
C GLN A 89 -2.15 -1.49 -17.83
N ILE A 90 -2.10 -2.59 -18.59
CA ILE A 90 -1.24 -3.71 -18.26
C ILE A 90 0.17 -3.13 -18.33
N ASP A 91 0.70 -2.75 -17.17
CA ASP A 91 2.09 -2.40 -17.05
C ASP A 91 2.87 -3.57 -17.67
N SER A 92 3.97 -3.26 -18.35
CA SER A 92 4.96 -4.24 -18.78
C SER A 92 5.50 -5.14 -17.65
N ALA A 93 5.01 -4.95 -16.41
CA ALA A 93 5.04 -5.84 -15.26
C ALA A 93 4.73 -7.30 -15.61
N GLY A 94 5.79 -8.05 -15.88
CA GLY A 94 5.75 -9.50 -15.99
C GLY A 94 6.40 -10.08 -17.24
N LYS A 95 7.43 -9.44 -17.80
CA LYS A 95 8.41 -10.25 -18.55
C LYS A 95 9.03 -11.22 -17.56
N PHE A 96 8.80 -12.51 -17.79
CA PHE A 96 9.55 -13.54 -17.11
C PHE A 96 11.00 -13.39 -17.55
N ASP A 97 11.84 -12.94 -16.63
CA ASP A 97 13.28 -12.92 -16.81
C ASP A 97 13.87 -14.12 -16.10
N ASN A 98 14.87 -14.74 -16.74
CA ASN A 98 15.64 -15.79 -16.11
C ASN A 98 16.28 -15.22 -14.84
N SER A 99 15.94 -15.79 -13.68
CA SER A 99 16.40 -15.31 -12.39
C SER A 99 17.30 -16.36 -11.75
N SER A 100 18.43 -15.93 -11.21
CA SER A 100 19.30 -16.79 -10.43
C SER A 100 19.69 -16.10 -9.14
N TYR A 101 19.94 -16.88 -8.10
CA TYR A 101 20.51 -16.39 -6.87
C TYR A 101 21.46 -17.42 -6.27
N ILE A 102 22.43 -16.90 -5.53
CA ILE A 102 23.29 -17.68 -4.65
C ILE A 102 23.29 -16.99 -3.28
N LYS A 103 23.17 -17.78 -2.22
CA LYS A 103 23.32 -17.36 -0.83
C LYS A 103 24.39 -18.24 -0.21
N ALA A 104 25.37 -17.61 0.42
CA ALA A 104 26.38 -18.29 1.19
C ALA A 104 26.48 -17.61 2.56
N GLY A 105 26.75 -18.41 3.60
CA GLY A 105 26.85 -17.91 4.96
C GLY A 105 27.65 -18.86 5.83
N PHE A 106 28.09 -18.36 6.98
CA PHE A 106 28.80 -19.15 7.97
C PHE A 106 28.31 -18.78 9.37
N GLY A 107 27.92 -19.77 10.17
CA GLY A 107 27.41 -19.59 11.53
C GLY A 107 28.45 -19.91 12.62
N SER A 108 28.11 -19.54 13.86
CA SER A 108 28.99 -19.64 15.04
C SER A 108 29.37 -21.07 15.45
N LEU A 109 28.58 -22.08 15.07
CA LEU A 109 28.81 -23.50 15.35
C LEU A 109 29.43 -24.21 14.13
N ARG A 110 30.44 -23.58 13.53
CA ARG A 110 31.07 -24.01 12.27
C ARG A 110 30.01 -24.42 11.26
N THR A 111 29.11 -23.48 10.97
CA THR A 111 27.88 -23.77 10.22
C THR A 111 28.01 -23.26 8.79
N PRO A 112 28.69 -23.95 7.85
CA PRO A 112 28.70 -23.54 6.46
C PRO A 112 27.29 -23.71 5.88
N PHE A 113 26.84 -22.68 5.17
CA PHE A 113 25.57 -22.64 4.48
C PHE A 113 25.78 -22.18 3.05
N VAL A 114 25.24 -22.93 2.09
CA VAL A 114 25.16 -22.51 0.69
C VAL A 114 23.80 -22.90 0.12
N GLN A 115 23.23 -22.01 -0.67
CA GLN A 115 21.95 -22.19 -1.35
C GLN A 115 22.03 -21.50 -2.71
N ALA A 116 21.60 -22.19 -3.76
CA ALA A 116 21.49 -21.64 -5.09
C ALA A 116 20.13 -22.01 -5.69
N GLY A 117 19.57 -21.07 -6.44
CA GLY A 117 18.35 -21.29 -7.22
C GLY A 117 18.51 -20.64 -8.59
N ILE A 118 18.14 -21.37 -9.63
CA ILE A 118 18.16 -20.89 -11.01
C ILE A 118 16.82 -21.23 -11.63
N SER A 119 16.14 -20.22 -12.16
CA SER A 119 14.87 -20.32 -12.85
C SER A 119 15.04 -19.76 -14.24
N PHE A 120 14.71 -20.54 -15.27
CA PHE A 120 14.79 -20.11 -16.65
C PHE A 120 13.63 -20.65 -17.47
N GLY A 121 13.27 -19.95 -18.55
CA GLY A 121 12.04 -20.22 -19.30
C GLY A 121 11.58 -19.01 -20.11
N ASP A 122 10.45 -19.16 -20.78
CA ASP A 122 9.85 -18.12 -21.63
C ASP A 122 8.71 -17.35 -20.93
N GLY A 123 8.39 -17.71 -19.68
CA GLY A 123 7.29 -17.17 -18.89
C GLY A 123 5.89 -17.54 -19.36
N LYS A 124 5.78 -18.26 -20.47
CA LYS A 124 4.51 -18.50 -21.15
C LYS A 124 4.26 -19.98 -21.32
N THR A 125 5.13 -20.69 -22.02
CA THR A 125 4.95 -22.08 -22.42
C THR A 125 5.79 -23.05 -21.61
N ALA A 126 7.01 -22.71 -21.21
CA ALA A 126 7.89 -23.65 -20.52
C ALA A 126 8.84 -22.96 -19.55
N GLY A 127 9.19 -23.68 -18.49
CA GLY A 127 10.18 -23.22 -17.53
C GLY A 127 10.81 -24.35 -16.75
N LEU A 128 12.04 -24.14 -16.31
CA LEU A 128 12.83 -25.04 -15.48
C LEU A 128 13.34 -24.30 -14.25
N ASN A 129 13.30 -24.99 -13.12
CA ASN A 129 13.74 -24.51 -11.82
C ASN A 129 14.73 -25.53 -11.23
N ILE A 130 15.97 -25.09 -11.06
CA ILE A 130 17.04 -25.84 -10.41
C ILE A 130 17.25 -25.23 -9.03
N TYR A 131 17.27 -26.07 -8.00
CA TYR A 131 17.47 -25.66 -6.62
C TYR A 131 18.48 -26.58 -5.95
N ALA A 132 19.45 -25.99 -5.25
CA ALA A 132 20.39 -26.72 -4.41
C ALA A 132 20.59 -25.98 -3.09
N LYS A 133 20.69 -26.73 -2.00
CA LYS A 133 20.99 -26.21 -0.66
C LYS A 133 21.86 -27.22 0.08
N HIS A 134 22.87 -26.73 0.76
CA HIS A 134 23.67 -27.49 1.71
C HIS A 134 23.88 -26.68 2.98
N VAL A 135 23.66 -27.31 4.12
CA VAL A 135 23.98 -26.75 5.43
C VAL A 135 24.57 -27.84 6.31
N ALA A 136 25.61 -27.52 7.04
CA ALA A 136 26.17 -28.40 8.07
C ALA A 136 26.40 -27.59 9.33
N SER A 137 26.47 -28.23 10.49
CA SER A 137 26.86 -27.59 11.75
C SER A 137 27.53 -28.58 12.68
N GLU A 138 28.45 -28.08 13.50
CA GLU A 138 29.16 -28.84 14.53
C GLU A 138 29.02 -28.13 15.89
N GLY A 139 28.49 -28.86 16.87
CA GLY A 139 28.28 -28.41 18.24
C GLY A 139 29.51 -28.58 19.13
N LYS A 140 29.30 -28.41 20.44
CA LYS A 140 30.38 -28.50 21.45
C LYS A 140 30.69 -29.94 21.86
N ARG A 141 29.71 -30.84 21.80
CA ARG A 141 29.85 -32.25 22.20
C ARG A 141 30.42 -33.09 21.06
N GLU A 142 31.15 -34.14 21.41
CA GLU A 142 31.63 -35.10 20.42
C GLU A 142 30.45 -35.69 19.63
N PHE A 143 30.63 -35.83 18.32
CA PHE A 143 29.61 -36.29 17.37
C PHE A 143 28.31 -35.45 17.32
N GLN A 144 28.24 -34.30 18.00
CA GLN A 144 27.11 -33.37 17.88
C GLN A 144 27.21 -32.58 16.58
N LYS A 145 26.98 -33.25 15.45
CA LYS A 145 27.06 -32.64 14.12
C LYS A 145 25.97 -33.15 13.21
N PHE A 146 25.53 -32.28 12.30
CA PHE A 146 24.58 -32.65 11.26
C PHE A 146 24.97 -32.02 9.92
N SER A 147 24.46 -32.60 8.84
CA SER A 147 24.45 -31.97 7.52
C SER A 147 23.18 -32.31 6.77
N ASN A 148 22.56 -31.30 6.16
CA ASN A 148 21.40 -31.43 5.29
C ASN A 148 21.77 -30.95 3.88
N THR A 149 21.58 -31.82 2.88
CA THR A 149 21.72 -31.50 1.47
C THR A 149 20.40 -31.69 0.78
N GLN A 150 20.00 -30.73 -0.06
CA GLN A 150 18.78 -30.78 -0.84
C GLN A 150 19.08 -30.35 -2.27
N VAL A 151 18.61 -31.13 -3.24
CA VAL A 151 18.65 -30.81 -4.67
C VAL A 151 17.26 -31.03 -5.23
N ARG A 152 16.75 -30.11 -6.05
CA ARG A 152 15.45 -30.23 -6.69
C ARG A 152 15.53 -29.68 -8.10
N LEU A 153 14.93 -30.40 -9.04
CA LEU A 153 14.74 -29.99 -10.42
C LEU A 153 13.24 -30.06 -10.71
N ASN A 154 12.62 -28.94 -11.10
CA ASN A 154 11.21 -28.91 -11.47
C ASN A 154 11.06 -28.23 -12.82
N GLY A 155 10.30 -28.82 -13.72
CA GLY A 155 9.96 -28.25 -15.00
C GLY A 155 8.45 -28.20 -15.19
N TYR A 156 7.99 -27.21 -15.96
CA TYR A 156 6.63 -27.18 -16.46
C TYR A 156 6.63 -26.93 -17.96
N PHE A 157 5.62 -27.44 -18.66
CA PHE A 157 5.33 -27.09 -20.03
C PHE A 157 3.82 -27.00 -20.28
N LYS A 158 3.39 -25.99 -21.02
CA LYS A 158 2.02 -25.81 -21.50
C LYS A 158 1.91 -26.36 -22.91
N SER A 159 1.10 -27.38 -23.06
CA SER A 159 0.66 -27.87 -24.36
C SER A 159 -0.37 -26.91 -24.95
N GLY A 160 -0.36 -26.74 -26.27
CA GLY A 160 -1.33 -25.91 -27.00
C GLY A 160 -2.79 -26.35 -26.80
N ASN A 161 -3.01 -27.57 -26.31
CA ASN A 161 -4.34 -28.16 -26.07
C ASN A 161 -4.90 -27.79 -24.68
N ASN A 162 -4.69 -26.55 -24.21
CA ASN A 162 -5.22 -26.07 -22.93
C ASN A 162 -4.75 -26.88 -21.70
N LEU A 163 -3.56 -27.48 -21.77
CA LEU A 163 -3.04 -28.39 -20.75
C LEU A 163 -1.65 -27.96 -20.30
N GLU A 164 -1.38 -28.02 -19.00
CA GLU A 164 -0.07 -27.78 -18.41
C GLU A 164 0.42 -29.03 -17.70
N TRP A 165 1.63 -29.46 -18.03
CA TRP A 165 2.34 -30.55 -17.40
C TRP A 165 3.41 -29.98 -16.49
N ASN A 166 3.59 -30.62 -15.34
CA ASN A 166 4.60 -30.30 -14.36
C ASN A 166 5.29 -31.60 -13.94
N ALA A 167 6.62 -31.60 -13.97
CA ALA A 167 7.43 -32.72 -13.55
C ALA A 167 8.50 -32.24 -12.57
N GLY A 168 8.81 -33.04 -11.56
CA GLY A 168 9.83 -32.71 -10.58
C GLY A 168 10.57 -33.94 -10.09
N ILE A 169 11.87 -33.78 -9.91
CA ILE A 169 12.71 -34.76 -9.20
C ILE A 169 13.45 -34.06 -8.07
N GLY A 170 13.62 -34.75 -6.94
CA GLY A 170 14.25 -34.22 -5.76
C GLY A 170 15.13 -35.26 -5.08
N MET A 171 16.19 -34.78 -4.44
CA MET A 171 17.01 -35.55 -3.53
C MET A 171 17.19 -34.76 -2.24
N ARG A 172 16.96 -35.41 -1.11
CA ARG A 172 17.28 -34.89 0.22
C ARG A 172 18.18 -35.89 0.93
N GLN A 173 19.23 -35.40 1.55
CA GLN A 173 20.12 -36.21 2.36
C GLN A 173 20.30 -35.54 3.72
N ASP A 174 20.04 -36.29 4.79
CA ASP A 174 20.20 -35.88 6.17
C ASP A 174 21.20 -36.80 6.84
N ARG A 175 22.33 -36.24 7.26
CA ARG A 175 23.37 -36.96 7.98
C ARG A 175 23.49 -36.42 9.38
N THR A 176 23.32 -37.30 10.34
CA THR A 176 23.42 -37.02 11.79
C THR A 176 24.28 -38.11 12.43
N TYR A 177 24.64 -37.91 13.69
CA TYR A 177 25.39 -38.88 14.46
C TYR A 177 24.76 -38.97 15.84
N LYS A 178 24.69 -40.17 16.40
CA LYS A 178 24.30 -40.37 17.80
C LYS A 178 25.39 -39.76 18.70
N TYR A 179 24.99 -39.08 19.76
CA TYR A 179 25.89 -38.41 20.70
C TYR A 179 25.28 -38.40 22.11
N GLY A 180 26.09 -38.07 23.12
CA GLY A 180 25.66 -38.04 24.52
C GLY A 180 25.62 -39.43 25.16
N PHE A 181 26.67 -40.21 24.97
CA PHE A 181 26.81 -41.55 25.56
C PHE A 181 27.14 -41.46 27.05
N GLU A 182 26.56 -42.34 27.86
CA GLU A 182 26.84 -42.45 29.29
C GLU A 182 27.23 -43.88 29.66
N PRO A 183 28.38 -44.11 30.33
CA PRO A 183 29.43 -43.13 30.67
C PRO A 183 30.22 -42.62 29.44
N GLU A 184 30.79 -41.41 29.52
CA GLU A 184 31.52 -40.77 28.39
C GLU A 184 32.78 -41.54 27.92
N SER A 185 33.23 -42.55 28.67
CA SER A 185 34.33 -43.44 28.28
C SER A 185 33.95 -44.45 27.18
N LEU A 186 32.68 -44.54 26.80
CA LEU A 186 32.22 -45.45 25.74
C LEU A 186 32.67 -44.96 24.36
N VAL A 187 33.56 -45.71 23.73
CA VAL A 187 34.02 -45.45 22.37
C VAL A 187 33.26 -46.36 21.40
N PHE A 188 32.55 -45.76 20.44
CA PHE A 188 31.86 -46.48 19.39
C PHE A 188 32.55 -46.28 18.04
N PRO A 189 32.58 -47.29 17.16
CA PRO A 189 33.01 -47.10 15.79
C PRO A 189 32.06 -46.12 15.09
N MET A 190 32.64 -45.21 14.28
CA MET A 190 31.90 -44.14 13.59
C MET A 190 30.68 -44.66 12.80
N ASP A 191 30.81 -45.83 12.18
CA ASP A 191 29.75 -46.42 11.36
C ASP A 191 28.52 -46.87 12.17
N SER A 192 28.69 -47.17 13.47
CA SER A 192 27.60 -47.56 14.36
C SER A 192 26.76 -46.36 14.84
N ILE A 193 27.39 -45.20 14.93
CA ILE A 193 26.76 -43.97 15.44
C ILE A 193 26.29 -43.04 14.32
N LYS A 194 26.83 -43.17 13.11
CA LYS A 194 26.41 -42.41 11.93
C LYS A 194 24.99 -42.80 11.51
N GLN A 195 24.16 -41.80 11.27
CA GLN A 195 22.82 -41.96 10.71
C GLN A 195 22.77 -41.16 9.41
N ASN A 196 22.54 -41.84 8.29
CA ASN A 196 22.44 -41.21 6.97
C ASN A 196 21.11 -41.58 6.34
N PHE A 197 20.24 -40.59 6.22
CA PHE A 197 18.93 -40.71 5.63
C PHE A 197 18.93 -40.07 4.26
N GLN A 198 18.38 -40.75 3.27
CA GLN A 198 18.27 -40.26 1.91
C GLN A 198 16.82 -40.41 1.43
N THR A 199 16.27 -39.35 0.84
CA THR A 199 14.99 -39.39 0.16
C THR A 199 15.19 -39.00 -1.29
N ILE A 200 14.69 -39.84 -2.20
CA ILE A 200 14.56 -39.52 -3.62
C ILE A 200 13.07 -39.34 -3.90
N SER A 201 12.71 -38.22 -4.50
CA SER A 201 11.33 -37.83 -4.76
C SER A 201 11.11 -37.66 -6.26
N GLY A 202 10.02 -38.20 -6.78
CA GLY A 202 9.50 -37.95 -8.11
C GLY A 202 8.09 -37.38 -8.03
N ARG A 203 7.77 -36.39 -8.86
CA ARG A 203 6.43 -35.79 -8.97
C ARG A 203 6.07 -35.60 -10.43
N LEU A 204 4.86 -36.00 -10.79
CA LEU A 204 4.25 -35.71 -12.08
C LEU A 204 2.84 -35.20 -11.82
N SER A 205 2.50 -34.05 -12.39
CA SER A 205 1.15 -33.52 -12.35
C SER A 205 0.79 -32.87 -13.67
N PHE A 206 -0.50 -32.85 -13.99
CA PHE A 206 -0.99 -32.09 -15.13
C PHE A 206 -2.32 -31.44 -14.79
N ARG A 207 -2.63 -30.32 -15.42
CA ARG A 207 -3.87 -29.57 -15.18
C ARG A 207 -4.36 -28.92 -16.45
N ASN A 208 -5.66 -28.68 -16.55
CA ASN A 208 -6.19 -27.79 -17.58
C ASN A 208 -5.96 -26.33 -17.22
N ILE A 209 -5.59 -25.51 -18.21
CA ILE A 209 -5.31 -24.07 -18.02
C ILE A 209 -6.62 -23.28 -17.91
N ASN A 210 -7.55 -23.55 -18.82
CA ASN A 210 -8.91 -23.00 -18.84
C ASN A 210 -9.93 -24.11 -18.57
N LYS A 211 -11.10 -23.75 -18.05
CA LYS A 211 -12.22 -24.68 -17.84
C LYS A 211 -12.59 -25.36 -19.16
N THR A 212 -12.94 -26.64 -19.10
CA THR A 212 -13.46 -27.36 -20.28
C THR A 212 -14.82 -26.79 -20.70
N GLU A 213 -15.30 -27.16 -21.88
CA GLU A 213 -16.65 -26.78 -22.36
C GLU A 213 -17.76 -27.20 -21.39
N PHE A 214 -17.54 -28.27 -20.62
CA PHE A 214 -18.44 -28.77 -19.58
C PHE A 214 -18.25 -28.08 -18.22
N GLY A 215 -17.41 -27.05 -18.13
CA GLY A 215 -17.10 -26.33 -16.90
C GLY A 215 -16.22 -27.08 -15.92
N LEU A 216 -15.42 -28.06 -16.38
CA LEU A 216 -14.58 -28.90 -15.52
C LEU A 216 -13.17 -28.31 -15.36
N THR A 217 -12.62 -28.45 -14.15
CA THR A 217 -11.22 -28.21 -13.81
C THR A 217 -10.65 -29.45 -13.13
N TYR A 218 -9.49 -29.91 -13.57
CA TYR A 218 -8.81 -31.08 -13.02
C TYR A 218 -7.32 -30.80 -12.87
N ALA A 219 -6.71 -31.33 -11.81
CA ALA A 219 -5.28 -31.19 -11.56
C ALA A 219 -4.68 -32.46 -10.91
N PRO A 220 -4.78 -33.63 -11.56
CA PRO A 220 -4.22 -34.87 -11.04
C PRO A 220 -2.72 -34.77 -10.82
N GLU A 221 -2.27 -35.37 -9.73
CA GLU A 221 -0.88 -35.41 -9.30
C GLU A 221 -0.54 -36.78 -8.74
N VAL A 222 0.65 -37.26 -9.10
CA VAL A 222 1.28 -38.43 -8.52
C VAL A 222 2.64 -38.00 -7.96
N LYS A 223 2.89 -38.35 -6.69
CA LYS A 223 4.16 -38.14 -6.02
C LYS A 223 4.65 -39.46 -5.44
N ILE A 224 5.93 -39.77 -5.67
CA ILE A 224 6.60 -40.96 -5.16
C ILE A 224 7.82 -40.50 -4.36
N ASP A 225 7.90 -40.90 -3.10
CA ASP A 225 9.03 -40.64 -2.21
C ASP A 225 9.64 -41.98 -1.78
N VAL A 226 10.90 -42.21 -2.11
CA VAL A 226 11.67 -43.38 -1.68
C VAL A 226 12.68 -42.93 -0.64
N PHE A 227 12.47 -43.36 0.61
CA PHE A 227 13.31 -43.06 1.77
C PHE A 227 14.16 -44.26 2.13
N ASN A 228 15.47 -44.06 2.31
CA ASN A 228 16.42 -45.10 2.69
C ASN A 228 17.30 -44.61 3.83
N ASP A 229 17.80 -45.53 4.66
CA ASP A 229 18.82 -45.26 5.66
C ASP A 229 20.13 -46.06 5.43
N ASN A 230 21.13 -45.86 6.27
CA ASN A 230 22.40 -46.60 6.24
C ASN A 230 22.33 -48.00 6.90
N LEU A 231 21.17 -48.40 7.42
CA LEU A 231 20.92 -49.71 8.02
C LEU A 231 20.13 -50.64 7.08
N LYS A 232 20.05 -50.29 5.78
CA LYS A 232 19.31 -51.01 4.74
C LYS A 232 17.79 -51.01 4.93
N ASN A 233 17.25 -50.10 5.74
CA ASN A 233 15.81 -49.88 5.77
C ASN A 233 15.43 -49.01 4.56
N SER A 234 14.30 -49.33 3.95
CA SER A 234 13.72 -48.58 2.85
C SER A 234 12.21 -48.49 3.01
N GLU A 235 11.67 -47.30 2.79
CA GLU A 235 10.25 -47.00 2.77
C GLU A 235 9.92 -46.30 1.45
N SER A 236 8.86 -46.75 0.79
CA SER A 236 8.33 -46.11 -0.41
C SER A 236 6.94 -45.60 -0.13
N ASN A 237 6.72 -44.31 -0.34
CA ASN A 237 5.42 -43.67 -0.18
C ASN A 237 4.95 -43.10 -1.52
N THR A 238 3.78 -43.53 -1.96
CA THR A 238 3.14 -43.04 -3.19
C THR A 238 1.85 -42.33 -2.82
N VAL A 239 1.75 -41.06 -3.20
CA VAL A 239 0.57 -40.23 -3.01
C VAL A 239 -0.03 -39.92 -4.36
N VAL A 240 -1.31 -40.22 -4.53
CA VAL A 240 -2.10 -39.88 -5.71
C VAL A 240 -3.18 -38.91 -5.27
N ASN A 241 -3.23 -37.75 -5.91
CA ASN A 241 -4.22 -36.71 -5.67
C ASN A 241 -4.98 -36.45 -6.98
N LEU A 242 -6.30 -36.53 -6.96
CA LEU A 242 -7.14 -36.42 -8.17
C LEU A 242 -8.20 -35.33 -8.00
N PRO A 243 -7.81 -34.06 -7.83
CA PRO A 243 -8.76 -32.99 -7.62
C PRO A 243 -9.58 -32.75 -8.89
N LEU A 244 -10.90 -32.75 -8.75
CA LEU A 244 -11.86 -32.50 -9.83
C LEU A 244 -12.91 -31.49 -9.36
N GLU A 245 -13.06 -30.41 -10.10
CA GLU A 245 -14.06 -29.38 -9.82
C GLU A 245 -14.99 -29.21 -11.03
N LYS A 246 -16.29 -29.12 -10.76
CA LYS A 246 -17.30 -28.75 -11.77
C LYS A 246 -17.93 -27.41 -11.43
N SER A 247 -17.77 -26.45 -12.33
CA SER A 247 -18.46 -25.17 -12.25
C SER A 247 -19.90 -25.27 -12.77
N ILE A 248 -20.86 -24.75 -12.01
CA ILE A 248 -22.27 -24.62 -12.37
C ILE A 248 -22.60 -23.13 -12.47
N GLY A 249 -22.81 -22.66 -13.70
CA GLY A 249 -22.98 -21.22 -13.98
C GLY A 249 -21.69 -20.42 -13.72
N LYS A 250 -21.83 -19.14 -13.38
CA LYS A 250 -20.69 -18.23 -13.14
C LYS A 250 -20.25 -18.16 -11.67
N VAL A 251 -21.04 -18.69 -10.75
CA VAL A 251 -20.93 -18.40 -9.31
C VAL A 251 -20.69 -19.65 -8.47
N PHE A 252 -21.16 -20.82 -8.91
CA PHE A 252 -21.07 -22.05 -8.11
C PHE A 252 -20.02 -23.00 -8.69
N ALA A 253 -19.28 -23.63 -7.80
CA ALA A 253 -18.37 -24.73 -8.13
C ALA A 253 -18.55 -25.84 -7.09
N ILE A 254 -18.57 -27.08 -7.57
CA ILE A 254 -18.66 -28.28 -6.74
C ILE A 254 -17.32 -29.00 -6.86
N ASN A 255 -16.67 -29.20 -5.72
CA ASN A 255 -15.52 -30.11 -5.61
C ASN A 255 -16.06 -31.56 -5.62
N LEU A 256 -15.56 -32.35 -6.56
CA LEU A 256 -15.94 -33.73 -6.83
C LEU A 256 -14.85 -34.73 -6.39
N GLY A 257 -13.74 -34.24 -5.83
CA GLY A 257 -12.54 -34.98 -5.47
C GLY A 257 -11.39 -34.05 -5.13
#